data_AF-A0AAW3UZQ0-F1
#
_entry.id   AF-A0AAW3UZQ0-F1
#
_cell.length_a   1.000
_cell.length_b   1.000
_cell.length_c   1.000
_cell.angle_alpha   90.00
_cell.angle_beta   90.00
_cell.angle_gamma   90.00
#
_symmetry.space_group_name_H-M   'P 1'
#
loop_
_entity.id
_entity.type
_entity.pdbx_description
1 polymer ?
#
loop_
_entity_poly.entity_id
_entity_poly.type
_entity_poly.pdbx_seq_one_letter_code
_entity_poly.pdbx_strand_id
1 'polypeptide(L)'
;MDTKIYHRTDSKVDLIAKDFSLLFVVRKLCGRANIDLYATLRVTGHDSVSSFLAAFGTQLYGHPDAIVLAAKHFERTPVYQAAADAAIETLGAARIAKELAARCEEASHFTQAHAMQFRIDMKTRADEPLANTVSRDEAAFAEFAKERRASRETEARKAHVGNGIGSSIWTERIGGDEHE
;
A
#
# COMPACT_ATOMS: atom_id res chain seq x y z
N MET A 1 -22.98 -13.54 -9.28
CA MET A 1 -22.35 -14.79 -9.75
C MET A 1 -21.20 -15.07 -8.81
N ASP A 2 -21.22 -16.21 -8.12
CA ASP A 2 -20.05 -16.65 -7.35
C ASP A 2 -18.95 -17.04 -8.33
N THR A 3 -18.02 -16.12 -8.55
CA THR A 3 -16.93 -16.32 -9.48
C THR A 3 -15.90 -17.24 -8.82
N LYS A 4 -15.75 -18.45 -9.39
CA LYS A 4 -14.86 -19.48 -8.90
C LYS A 4 -13.39 -19.19 -9.23
N ILE A 5 -12.51 -19.73 -8.38
CA ILE A 5 -11.07 -19.83 -8.59
C ILE A 5 -10.73 -21.31 -8.61
N TYR A 6 -9.98 -21.72 -9.63
CA TYR A 6 -9.66 -23.11 -9.89
C TYR A 6 -8.18 -23.38 -9.60
N HIS A 7 -7.90 -24.56 -9.07
CA HIS A 7 -6.54 -25.08 -8.97
C HIS A 7 -6.15 -25.80 -10.28
N ARG A 8 -4.98 -25.48 -10.84
CA ARG A 8 -4.55 -25.99 -12.16
C ARG A 8 -4.39 -27.50 -12.21
N THR A 9 -3.94 -28.11 -11.12
CA THR A 9 -3.59 -29.55 -11.06
C THR A 9 -4.51 -30.35 -10.15
N ASP A 10 -5.37 -29.69 -9.37
CA ASP A 10 -6.27 -30.37 -8.44
C ASP A 10 -7.72 -29.97 -8.75
N SER A 11 -8.32 -30.73 -9.65
CA SER A 11 -9.69 -30.50 -10.10
C SER A 11 -10.75 -30.78 -9.03
N LYS A 12 -10.36 -31.25 -7.84
CA LYS A 12 -11.29 -31.46 -6.71
C LYS A 12 -11.42 -30.21 -5.84
N VAL A 13 -10.58 -29.20 -6.07
CA VAL A 13 -10.52 -27.98 -5.28
C VAL A 13 -11.07 -26.82 -6.10
N ASP A 14 -12.39 -26.67 -6.04
CA ASP A 14 -13.10 -25.47 -6.48
C ASP A 14 -13.13 -24.48 -5.32
N LEU A 15 -12.52 -23.31 -5.51
CA LEU A 15 -12.45 -22.26 -4.50
C LEU A 15 -13.40 -21.12 -4.86
N ILE A 16 -13.85 -20.42 -3.83
CA ILE A 16 -14.46 -19.09 -3.94
C ILE A 16 -13.56 -18.06 -3.26
N ALA A 17 -13.76 -16.79 -3.60
CA ALA A 17 -12.95 -15.69 -3.05
C ALA A 17 -12.87 -15.69 -1.52
N LYS A 18 -13.95 -16.08 -0.83
CA LYS A 18 -14.01 -16.13 0.64
C LYS A 18 -13.04 -17.15 1.23
N ASP A 19 -12.70 -18.22 0.52
CA ASP A 19 -11.82 -19.29 1.03
C ASP A 19 -10.39 -18.79 1.27
N PHE A 20 -9.98 -17.70 0.61
CA PHE A 20 -8.69 -17.05 0.82
C PHE A 20 -8.59 -16.31 2.16
N SER A 21 -9.69 -16.22 2.92
CA SER A 21 -9.64 -15.81 4.33
C SER A 21 -9.24 -16.95 5.28
N LEU A 22 -9.29 -18.20 4.80
CA LEU A 22 -9.00 -19.38 5.61
C LEU A 22 -7.50 -19.68 5.59
N LEU A 23 -6.87 -19.58 6.76
CA LEU A 23 -5.42 -19.77 6.94
C LEU A 23 -4.90 -21.10 6.38
N PHE A 24 -5.64 -22.20 6.55
CA PHE A 24 -5.21 -23.51 6.08
C PHE A 24 -5.23 -23.60 4.54
N VAL A 25 -6.20 -22.96 3.89
CA VAL A 25 -6.31 -22.91 2.42
C VAL A 25 -5.10 -22.18 1.86
N VAL A 26 -4.86 -20.96 2.34
CA VAL A 26 -3.75 -20.12 1.89
C VAL A 26 -2.40 -20.79 2.14
N ARG A 27 -2.17 -21.35 3.33
CA ARG A 27 -0.89 -22.02 3.63
C ARG A 27 -0.65 -23.26 2.76
N LYS A 28 -1.70 -24.04 2.50
CA LYS A 28 -1.59 -25.29 1.74
C LYS A 28 -1.43 -25.04 0.24
N LEU A 29 -2.18 -24.09 -0.30
CA LEU A 29 -2.24 -23.84 -1.75
C LEU A 29 -1.16 -22.87 -2.20
N CYS A 30 -1.00 -21.74 -1.51
CA CYS A 30 -0.11 -20.68 -1.97
C CYS A 30 1.36 -20.96 -1.64
N GLY A 31 1.65 -21.58 -0.48
CA GLY A 31 3.02 -21.79 -0.02
C GLY A 31 3.71 -20.49 0.42
N ARG A 32 4.76 -20.62 1.25
CA ARG A 32 5.38 -19.46 1.92
C ARG A 32 6.04 -18.48 0.93
N ALA A 33 6.83 -18.99 -0.01
CA ALA A 33 7.55 -18.16 -0.97
C ALA A 33 6.63 -17.27 -1.82
N ASN A 34 5.49 -17.82 -2.27
CA ASN A 34 4.54 -17.03 -3.06
C ASN A 34 3.78 -16.02 -2.20
N ILE A 35 3.52 -16.33 -0.92
CA ILE A 35 2.95 -15.37 0.03
C ILE A 35 3.88 -14.17 0.22
N ASP A 36 5.18 -14.43 0.44
CA ASP A 36 6.18 -13.38 0.60
C ASP A 36 6.36 -12.58 -0.70
N LEU A 37 6.32 -13.24 -1.86
CA LEU A 37 6.34 -12.59 -3.18
C LEU A 37 5.12 -11.67 -3.36
N TYR A 38 3.90 -12.18 -3.10
CA TYR A 38 2.68 -11.38 -3.19
C TYR A 38 2.76 -10.14 -2.29
N ALA A 39 3.16 -10.31 -1.02
CA ALA A 39 3.28 -9.22 -0.07
C ALA A 39 4.31 -8.17 -0.53
N THR A 40 5.46 -8.63 -1.04
CA THR A 40 6.51 -7.78 -1.58
C THR A 40 6.01 -6.93 -2.75
N LEU A 41 5.27 -7.54 -3.69
CA LEU A 41 4.67 -6.82 -4.82
C LEU A 41 3.65 -5.77 -4.37
N ARG A 42 2.81 -6.11 -3.38
CA ARG A 42 1.82 -5.17 -2.82
C ARG A 42 2.46 -3.98 -2.12
N VAL A 43 3.47 -4.22 -1.28
CA VAL A 43 4.22 -3.17 -0.57
C VAL A 43 4.94 -2.23 -1.55
N THR A 44 5.38 -2.75 -2.70
CA THR A 44 6.05 -1.96 -3.75
C THR A 44 5.11 -1.28 -4.74
N GLY A 45 3.79 -1.40 -4.55
CA GLY A 45 2.79 -0.63 -5.31
C GLY A 45 2.14 -1.35 -6.48
N HIS A 46 2.36 -2.64 -6.66
CA HIS A 46 1.66 -3.42 -7.69
C HIS A 46 0.21 -3.65 -7.28
N ASP A 47 -0.73 -3.63 -8.24
CA ASP A 47 -2.14 -3.89 -7.97
C ASP A 47 -2.39 -5.34 -7.52
N SER A 48 -3.56 -5.59 -6.92
CA SER A 48 -3.89 -6.89 -6.36
C SER A 48 -4.04 -8.00 -7.39
N VAL A 49 -4.50 -7.70 -8.61
CA VAL A 49 -4.69 -8.72 -9.66
C VAL A 49 -3.35 -9.14 -10.22
N SER A 50 -2.51 -8.18 -10.62
CA SER A 50 -1.19 -8.47 -11.15
C SER A 50 -0.32 -9.18 -10.12
N SER A 51 -0.37 -8.75 -8.85
CA SER A 51 0.35 -9.41 -7.76
C SER A 51 -0.14 -10.83 -7.53
N PHE A 52 -1.45 -11.07 -7.57
CA PHE A 52 -2.03 -12.41 -7.39
C PHE A 52 -1.63 -13.35 -8.52
N LEU A 53 -1.73 -12.89 -9.77
CA LEU A 53 -1.36 -13.68 -10.92
C LEU A 53 0.15 -13.96 -10.96
N ALA A 54 1.00 -13.00 -10.58
CA ALA A 54 2.43 -13.20 -10.51
C ALA A 54 2.82 -14.21 -9.41
N ALA A 55 2.22 -14.12 -8.23
CA ALA A 55 2.56 -14.96 -7.10
C ALA A 55 1.91 -16.35 -7.16
N PHE A 56 0.65 -16.44 -7.55
CA PHE A 56 -0.16 -17.66 -7.45
C PHE A 56 -0.64 -18.18 -8.80
N GLY A 57 -0.43 -17.46 -9.91
CA GLY A 57 -0.98 -17.80 -11.22
C GLY A 57 -0.45 -19.11 -11.82
N THR A 58 0.65 -19.64 -11.28
CA THR A 58 1.19 -20.97 -11.63
C THR A 58 0.35 -22.11 -11.04
N GLN A 59 -0.46 -21.84 -10.01
CA GLN A 59 -1.28 -22.83 -9.31
C GLN A 59 -2.77 -22.52 -9.43
N LEU A 60 -3.14 -21.25 -9.49
CA LEU A 60 -4.50 -20.76 -9.41
C LEU A 60 -4.85 -19.93 -10.66
N TYR A 61 -6.08 -20.06 -11.11
CA TYR A 61 -6.63 -19.21 -12.17
C TYR A 61 -8.13 -19.02 -11.98
N GLY A 62 -8.68 -17.93 -12.50
CA GLY A 62 -10.09 -17.60 -12.34
C GLY A 62 -10.44 -16.31 -13.05
N HIS A 63 -11.69 -15.91 -12.93
CA HIS A 63 -12.12 -14.61 -13.45
C HIS A 63 -11.42 -13.47 -12.69
N PRO A 64 -11.00 -12.37 -13.35
CA PRO A 64 -10.33 -11.25 -12.69
C PRO A 64 -11.07 -10.73 -11.45
N ASP A 65 -12.40 -10.60 -11.51
CA ASP A 65 -13.20 -10.17 -10.35
C ASP A 65 -13.10 -11.13 -9.16
N ALA A 66 -13.04 -12.45 -9.42
CA ALA A 66 -12.83 -13.44 -8.36
C ALA A 66 -11.48 -13.26 -7.70
N ILE A 67 -10.45 -13.03 -8.53
CA ILE A 67 -9.06 -12.84 -8.10
C ILE A 67 -8.94 -11.57 -7.24
N VAL A 68 -9.55 -10.46 -7.67
CA VAL A 68 -9.59 -9.22 -6.88
C VAL A 68 -10.21 -9.47 -5.50
N LEU A 69 -11.34 -10.17 -5.45
CA LEU A 69 -12.02 -10.47 -4.19
C LEU A 69 -11.21 -11.43 -3.31
N ALA A 70 -10.59 -12.45 -3.90
CA ALA A 70 -9.72 -13.39 -3.19
C ALA A 70 -8.50 -12.70 -2.59
N ALA A 71 -7.84 -11.82 -3.35
CA ALA A 71 -6.77 -10.96 -2.88
C ALA A 71 -7.23 -10.12 -1.67
N LYS A 72 -8.40 -9.46 -1.74
CA LYS A 72 -8.95 -8.68 -0.63
C LYS A 72 -9.20 -9.53 0.63
N HIS A 73 -9.65 -10.78 0.47
CA HIS A 73 -9.83 -11.70 1.59
C HIS A 73 -8.49 -12.14 2.17
N PHE A 74 -7.51 -12.45 1.32
CA PHE A 74 -6.17 -12.85 1.72
C PHE A 74 -5.42 -11.73 2.45
N GLU A 75 -5.51 -10.49 1.97
CA GLU A 75 -4.84 -9.32 2.55
C GLU A 75 -5.30 -8.99 3.98
N ARG A 76 -6.42 -9.55 4.42
CA ARG A 76 -6.93 -9.42 5.79
C ARG A 76 -6.41 -10.50 6.72
N THR A 77 -5.68 -11.49 6.21
CA THR A 77 -5.19 -12.61 7.03
C THR A 77 -3.92 -12.22 7.79
N PRO A 78 -3.70 -12.77 9.00
CA PRO A 78 -2.46 -12.54 9.75
C PRO A 78 -1.19 -13.00 9.01
N VAL A 79 -1.32 -14.00 8.13
CA VAL A 79 -0.20 -14.52 7.33
C VAL A 79 0.25 -13.51 6.28
N TYR A 80 -0.68 -12.83 5.62
CA TYR A 80 -0.34 -11.73 4.73
C TYR A 80 0.30 -10.58 5.49
N GLN A 81 -0.31 -10.17 6.62
CA GLN A 81 0.20 -9.05 7.42
C GLN A 81 1.65 -9.28 7.86
N ALA A 82 1.95 -10.45 8.41
CA ALA A 82 3.31 -10.81 8.80
C ALA A 82 4.29 -10.84 7.63
N ALA A 83 3.85 -11.26 6.43
CA ALA A 83 4.68 -11.25 5.23
C ALA A 83 4.91 -9.82 4.70
N ALA A 84 3.90 -8.95 4.79
CA ALA A 84 4.00 -7.55 4.39
C ALA A 84 4.93 -6.78 5.33
N ASP A 85 4.83 -6.99 6.65
CA ASP A 85 5.72 -6.38 7.63
C ASP A 85 7.17 -6.83 7.40
N ALA A 86 7.41 -8.13 7.19
CA ALA A 86 8.72 -8.65 6.86
C ALA A 86 9.28 -8.07 5.55
N ALA A 87 8.43 -7.88 4.53
CA ALA A 87 8.84 -7.24 3.29
C ALA A 87 9.21 -5.76 3.49
N ILE A 88 8.45 -5.04 4.33
CA ILE A 88 8.75 -3.64 4.69
C ILE A 88 10.10 -3.54 5.39
N GLU A 89 10.34 -4.39 6.37
CA GLU A 89 11.62 -4.44 7.10
C GLU A 89 12.79 -4.80 6.19
N THR A 90 12.61 -5.79 5.31
CA THR A 90 13.67 -6.27 4.42
C THR A 90 14.05 -5.25 3.35
N LEU A 91 13.06 -4.58 2.75
CA LEU A 91 13.30 -3.61 1.68
C LEU A 91 13.75 -2.25 2.23
N GLY A 92 13.21 -1.84 3.36
CA GLY A 92 13.39 -0.51 3.93
C GLY A 92 12.61 0.58 3.20
N ALA A 93 12.29 1.65 3.94
CA ALA A 93 11.45 2.75 3.45
C ALA A 93 11.99 3.43 2.18
N ALA A 94 13.31 3.61 2.07
CA ALA A 94 13.93 4.27 0.93
C ALA A 94 13.74 3.49 -0.38
N ARG A 95 13.86 2.16 -0.33
CA ARG A 95 13.66 1.30 -1.50
C ARG A 95 12.19 1.27 -1.89
N ILE A 96 11.28 1.14 -0.92
CA ILE A 96 9.83 1.15 -1.17
C ILE A 96 9.41 2.46 -1.84
N ALA A 97 9.88 3.61 -1.33
CA ALA A 97 9.58 4.91 -1.93
C ALA A 97 10.06 5.00 -3.39
N LYS A 98 11.24 4.47 -3.69
CA LYS A 98 11.78 4.42 -5.06
C LYS A 98 10.93 3.55 -5.98
N GLU A 99 10.54 2.35 -5.53
CA GLU A 99 9.70 1.45 -6.32
C GLU A 99 8.31 2.07 -6.56
N LEU A 100 7.70 2.66 -5.53
CA LEU A 100 6.41 3.36 -5.65
C LEU A 100 6.47 4.51 -6.67
N ALA A 101 7.54 5.31 -6.66
CA ALA A 101 7.75 6.37 -7.64
C ALA A 101 7.81 5.80 -9.07
N ALA A 102 8.58 4.74 -9.29
CA ALA A 102 8.68 4.07 -10.59
C ALA A 102 7.32 3.50 -11.05
N ARG A 103 6.55 2.90 -10.14
CA ARG A 103 5.21 2.38 -10.48
C ARG A 103 4.23 3.48 -10.89
N CYS A 104 4.28 4.64 -10.22
CA CYS A 104 3.49 5.80 -10.60
C CYS A 104 3.85 6.30 -12.00
N GLU A 105 5.15 6.35 -12.33
CA GLU A 105 5.61 6.71 -13.68
C GLU A 105 5.09 5.73 -14.73
N GLU A 106 5.25 4.42 -14.51
CA GLU A 106 4.79 3.38 -15.44
C GLU A 106 3.28 3.42 -15.69
N ALA A 107 2.48 3.50 -14.62
CA ALA A 107 1.03 3.61 -14.71
C ALA A 107 0.60 4.88 -15.44
N SER A 108 1.32 5.99 -15.21
CA SER A 108 1.07 7.25 -15.90
C SER A 108 1.35 7.13 -17.39
N HIS A 109 2.46 6.51 -17.80
CA HIS A 109 2.82 6.40 -19.22
C HIS A 109 1.85 5.52 -20.01
N PHE A 110 1.44 4.37 -19.44
CA PHE A 110 0.48 3.48 -20.11
C PHE A 110 -0.89 4.14 -20.30
N THR A 111 -1.35 4.90 -19.32
CA THR A 111 -2.69 5.51 -19.33
C THR A 111 -2.70 6.88 -20.03
N GLN A 112 -1.58 7.62 -20.03
CA GLN A 112 -1.50 8.95 -20.63
C GLN A 112 -1.67 8.93 -22.15
N ALA A 113 -1.21 7.89 -22.85
CA ALA A 113 -1.39 7.78 -24.30
C ALA A 113 -2.89 7.72 -24.67
N HIS A 114 -3.67 6.90 -23.97
CA HIS A 114 -5.12 6.84 -24.14
C HIS A 114 -5.82 8.12 -23.63
N ALA A 115 -5.40 8.65 -22.49
CA ALA A 115 -5.96 9.89 -21.95
C ALA A 115 -5.70 11.10 -22.86
N MET A 116 -4.59 11.14 -23.60
CA MET A 116 -4.28 12.20 -24.57
C MET A 116 -5.33 12.24 -25.68
N GLN A 117 -5.77 11.08 -26.18
CA GLN A 117 -6.82 10.99 -27.18
C GLN A 117 -8.14 11.57 -26.65
N PHE A 118 -8.55 11.18 -25.45
CA PHE A 118 -9.74 11.75 -24.81
C PHE A 118 -9.58 13.24 -24.47
N ARG A 119 -8.39 13.71 -24.11
CA ARG A 119 -8.13 15.15 -23.84
C ARG A 119 -8.25 16.02 -25.09
N ILE A 120 -7.90 15.49 -26.26
CA ILE A 120 -8.11 16.18 -27.54
C ILE A 120 -9.61 16.29 -27.81
N ASP A 121 -10.38 15.21 -27.59
CA ASP A 121 -11.83 15.21 -27.78
C ASP A 121 -12.55 16.14 -26.78
N MET A 122 -12.08 16.17 -25.53
CA MET A 122 -12.62 17.01 -24.44
C MET A 122 -12.18 18.47 -24.50
N LYS A 123 -11.21 18.83 -25.35
CA LYS A 123 -10.72 20.21 -25.51
C LYS A 123 -11.79 21.18 -26.00
N THR A 124 -12.88 20.65 -26.57
CA THR A 124 -14.11 21.40 -26.90
C THR A 124 -14.84 21.98 -25.67
N ARG A 125 -14.49 21.58 -24.44
CA ARG A 125 -15.04 22.10 -23.17
C ARG A 125 -14.01 22.76 -22.24
N ALA A 126 -12.74 22.87 -22.66
CA ALA A 126 -11.62 23.09 -21.73
C ALA A 126 -11.45 24.51 -21.18
N ASP A 127 -12.09 25.53 -21.77
CA ASP A 127 -11.89 26.93 -21.37
C ASP A 127 -13.08 27.54 -20.63
N GLU A 128 -14.11 26.75 -20.28
CA GLU A 128 -15.18 27.23 -19.41
C GLU A 128 -14.79 27.01 -17.94
N PRO A 129 -14.50 28.07 -17.17
CA PRO A 129 -14.45 27.92 -15.71
C PRO A 129 -15.79 27.36 -15.25
N LEU A 130 -15.77 26.41 -14.31
CA LEU A 130 -16.97 25.92 -13.62
C LEU A 130 -17.65 27.12 -12.93
N ALA A 131 -18.57 27.76 -13.65
CA ALA A 131 -18.95 29.16 -13.45
C ALA A 131 -19.63 29.47 -12.11
N ASN A 132 -19.94 28.45 -11.29
CA ASN A 132 -20.79 28.60 -10.10
C ASN A 132 -20.19 28.09 -8.77
N THR A 133 -18.93 27.65 -8.72
CA THR A 133 -18.35 27.02 -7.50
C THR A 133 -17.02 27.62 -7.01
N VAL A 134 -16.35 28.44 -7.83
CA VAL A 134 -14.93 28.84 -7.65
C VAL A 134 -14.63 29.51 -6.30
N SER A 135 -15.48 30.41 -5.81
CA SER A 135 -15.17 31.21 -4.62
C SER A 135 -15.19 30.44 -3.29
N ARG A 136 -16.04 29.41 -3.16
CA ARG A 136 -16.12 28.62 -1.91
C ARG A 136 -15.07 27.51 -1.89
N ASP A 137 -14.80 26.91 -3.04
CA ASP A 137 -13.85 25.81 -3.16
C ASP A 137 -12.41 26.28 -2.95
N GLU A 138 -12.05 27.49 -3.39
CA GLU A 138 -10.72 28.07 -3.15
C GLU A 138 -10.44 28.31 -1.66
N ALA A 139 -11.41 28.86 -0.92
CA ALA A 139 -11.27 29.08 0.51
C ALA A 139 -11.18 27.75 1.27
N ALA A 140 -12.04 26.78 0.94
CA ALA A 140 -12.01 25.45 1.53
C ALA A 140 -10.71 24.69 1.22
N PHE A 141 -10.18 24.84 0.00
CA PHE A 141 -8.90 24.22 -0.39
C PHE A 141 -7.71 24.86 0.35
N ALA A 142 -7.74 26.17 0.56
CA ALA A 142 -6.73 26.87 1.35
C ALA A 142 -6.71 26.41 2.82
N GLU A 143 -7.88 26.21 3.43
CA GLU A 143 -7.99 25.64 4.77
C GLU A 143 -7.47 24.20 4.82
N PHE A 144 -7.91 23.35 3.88
CA PHE A 144 -7.41 21.98 3.76
C PHE A 144 -5.87 21.92 3.63
N ALA A 145 -5.28 22.78 2.80
CA ALA A 145 -3.83 22.85 2.61
C ALA A 145 -3.11 23.26 3.91
N LYS A 146 -3.67 24.22 4.66
CA LYS A 146 -3.15 24.67 5.95
C LYS A 146 -3.21 23.55 7.00
N GLU A 147 -4.33 22.84 7.10
CA GLU A 147 -4.48 21.69 7.99
C GLU A 147 -3.48 20.58 7.69
N ARG A 148 -3.26 20.27 6.39
CA ARG A 148 -2.28 19.26 5.98
C ARG A 148 -0.83 19.67 6.19
N ARG A 149 -0.51 20.96 6.20
CA ARG A 149 0.81 21.44 6.61
C ARG A 149 0.99 21.29 8.12
N ALA A 150 0.00 21.70 8.91
CA ALA A 150 0.03 21.58 10.37
C ALA A 150 0.14 20.12 10.84
N SER A 151 -0.63 19.19 10.23
CA SER A 151 -0.55 17.76 10.54
C SER A 151 0.86 17.19 10.29
N ARG A 152 1.50 17.53 9.16
CA ARG A 152 2.88 17.13 8.87
C ARG A 152 3.90 17.69 9.86
N GLU A 153 3.74 18.95 10.25
CA GLU A 153 4.60 19.56 11.27
C GLU A 153 4.44 18.91 12.64
N THR A 154 3.21 18.54 13.03
CA THR A 154 2.97 17.81 14.29
C THR A 154 3.55 16.40 14.27
N GLU A 155 3.45 15.69 13.15
CA GLU A 155 4.07 14.37 12.97
C GLU A 155 5.59 14.45 12.99
N ALA A 156 6.18 15.46 12.32
CA ALA A 156 7.62 15.72 12.36
C ALA A 156 8.11 16.06 13.77
N ARG A 157 7.37 16.88 14.54
CA ARG A 157 7.70 17.18 15.94
C ARG A 157 7.60 15.96 16.84
N LYS A 158 6.56 15.13 16.70
CA LYS A 158 6.42 13.88 17.45
C LYS A 158 7.57 12.91 17.16
N ALA A 159 7.98 12.79 15.90
CA ALA A 159 9.16 12.00 15.51
C ALA A 159 10.46 12.54 16.14
N HIS A 160 10.60 13.86 16.27
CA HIS A 160 11.78 14.47 16.88
C HIS A 160 11.83 14.32 18.41
N VAL A 161 10.69 14.47 19.10
CA VAL A 161 10.59 14.28 20.56
C VAL A 161 10.74 12.81 20.96
N GLY A 162 10.25 11.87 20.13
CA GLY A 162 10.43 10.43 20.35
C GLY A 162 11.90 9.98 20.32
N ASN A 163 12.77 10.66 19.57
CA ASN A 163 14.21 10.40 19.53
C ASN A 163 15.02 11.14 20.61
N GLY A 164 14.40 12.04 21.39
CA GLY A 164 15.10 12.91 22.35
C GLY A 164 15.07 12.45 23.81
N ILE A 165 14.29 11.42 24.17
CA ILE A 165 14.08 11.01 25.57
C ILE A 165 15.13 9.96 26.04
N GLY A 166 16.12 9.62 25.21
CA GLY A 166 17.08 8.56 25.50
C GLY A 166 18.50 8.95 25.94
N SER A 167 18.88 10.23 26.01
CA SER A 167 20.33 10.56 26.05
C SER A 167 20.80 11.68 27.01
N SER A 168 20.09 11.99 28.11
CA SER A 168 20.64 12.97 29.05
C SER A 168 20.11 12.87 30.48
N ILE A 169 20.35 11.77 31.18
CA ILE A 169 20.41 11.76 32.65
C ILE A 169 21.53 10.79 33.05
N TRP A 170 22.35 11.20 34.03
CA TRP A 170 23.54 10.55 34.62
C TRP A 170 24.90 11.00 34.09
N THR A 171 25.23 12.27 34.35
CA THR A 171 26.53 12.63 34.96
C THR A 171 26.44 14.03 35.53
N GLU A 172 26.20 14.16 36.84
CA GLU A 172 26.94 15.09 37.71
C GLU A 172 26.52 15.00 39.18
N ARG A 173 27.53 15.15 40.05
CA ARG A 173 27.51 15.46 41.49
C ARG A 173 27.14 14.35 42.46
N ILE A 174 28.18 13.62 42.88
CA ILE A 174 28.49 13.54 44.31
C ILE A 174 29.82 14.27 44.49
N GLY A 175 29.77 15.44 45.12
CA GLY A 175 30.94 16.13 45.64
C GLY A 175 30.72 16.36 47.13
N GLY A 176 31.82 16.32 47.88
CA GLY A 176 31.94 17.01 49.16
C GLY A 176 32.15 16.13 50.38
N ASP A 177 33.33 16.31 50.96
CA ASP A 177 33.63 16.36 52.40
C ASP A 177 33.79 15.07 53.21
N GLU A 178 35.04 14.77 53.59
CA GLU A 178 35.48 14.54 54.99
C GLU A 178 36.94 15.07 55.09
N HIS A 179 37.20 16.20 55.77
CA HIS A 179 37.57 16.32 57.19
C HIS A 179 38.86 15.58 57.61
N GLU A 180 39.99 16.31 57.59
CA GLU A 180 41.00 16.53 58.67
C GLU A 180 42.40 16.86 58.12
#